data_AF-A0A410PSB6-F1
#
_entry.id   AF-A0A410PSB6-F1
#
_cell.length_a   1.000
_cell.length_b   1.000
_cell.length_c   1.000
_cell.angle_alpha   90.00
_cell.angle_beta   90.00
_cell.angle_gamma   90.00
#
_symmetry.space_group_name_H-M   'P 1'
#
loop_
_entity.id
_entity.type
_entity.pdbx_description
1 polymer ?
#
loop_
_entity_poly.entity_id
_entity_poly.type
_entity_poly.pdbx_seq_one_letter_code
_entity_poly.pdbx_strand_id
1 'polypeptide(L)'
;MSVNLWGRIRSNVSQDPTAKRLTASKEAEVKSEFREVFKAQKSAVKKVESKDGDTLTISQNVTIAQKMNELREIHERTDYSGMTDVERYRLITDRYEEVFPCMGGKLETNYDKYKPVAEQIVKELDQAIPGYSYLSKYDGENYTEFLKTVRGYQGLSKEELIEKTNERYLKEGSLTEKAQIMRELWGLGVIDGETYGIFTASLGYLERQEYRKTFNVFNLDEQSDHYRNWIKNGGMENLKVDWEELKKNLFENIDVKKLYGEEKKEEFNNLFEILGGK
;
A
#
# COMPACT_ATOMS: atom_id res chain seq x y z
N MET A 1 -22.95 3.55 7.75
CA MET A 1 -22.97 5.01 7.55
C MET A 1 -21.78 5.37 6.68
N SER A 2 -22.02 5.84 5.45
CA SER A 2 -20.99 6.16 4.47
C SER A 2 -20.47 7.58 4.69
N VAL A 3 -19.17 7.71 4.94
CA VAL A 3 -18.52 9.03 5.05
C VAL A 3 -18.02 9.43 3.67
N ASN A 4 -18.80 10.27 3.00
CA ASN A 4 -18.38 11.01 1.81
C ASN A 4 -17.34 12.06 2.21
N LEU A 5 -16.06 11.75 2.02
CA LEU A 5 -14.95 12.68 2.28
C LEU A 5 -14.53 13.45 1.01
N TRP A 6 -15.48 14.13 0.35
CA TRP A 6 -15.18 15.05 -0.76
C TRP A 6 -16.07 16.30 -0.67
N GLY A 7 -15.49 17.40 -0.18
CA GLY A 7 -16.20 18.67 0.02
C GLY A 7 -15.30 19.90 0.05
N ARG A 8 -15.01 20.44 -1.15
CA ARG A 8 -14.72 21.86 -1.51
C ARG A 8 -13.69 22.66 -0.68
N ILE A 9 -12.50 22.81 -1.27
CA ILE A 9 -11.53 23.87 -0.97
C ILE A 9 -12.03 25.19 -1.58
N ARG A 10 -12.25 26.23 -0.77
CA ARG A 10 -12.15 27.64 -1.20
C ARG A 10 -10.72 28.10 -0.95
N SER A 11 -10.05 28.52 -2.01
CA SER A 11 -8.74 29.15 -1.98
C SER A 11 -8.79 30.50 -1.30
N ASN A 12 -8.00 30.72 -0.26
CA ASN A 12 -7.46 32.02 0.08
C ASN A 12 -5.96 31.86 0.33
N VAL A 13 -5.19 32.29 -0.65
CA VAL A 13 -3.73 32.38 -0.59
C VAL A 13 -3.38 33.59 0.27
N SER A 14 -2.71 33.36 1.40
CA SER A 14 -1.86 34.37 2.03
C SER A 14 -0.47 33.76 2.18
N GLN A 15 0.48 34.25 1.40
CA GLN A 15 1.89 33.85 1.48
C GLN A 15 2.48 34.35 2.80
N ASP A 16 2.91 33.42 3.65
CA ASP A 16 3.68 33.72 4.85
C ASP A 16 5.15 34.05 4.44
N PRO A 17 5.68 35.25 4.75
CA PRO A 17 7.01 35.67 4.29
C PRO A 17 8.18 34.96 4.97
N THR A 18 7.93 34.06 5.92
CA THR A 18 8.98 33.56 6.82
C THR A 18 9.64 32.24 6.42
N ALA A 19 9.27 31.63 5.29
CA ALA A 19 9.94 30.44 4.78
C ALA A 19 11.33 30.77 4.21
N LYS A 20 12.40 30.41 4.94
CA LYS A 20 13.79 30.52 4.45
C LYS A 20 13.95 29.67 3.18
N ARG A 21 14.05 30.34 2.02
CA ARG A 21 14.44 29.71 0.75
C ARG A 21 15.79 29.00 0.91
N LEU A 22 15.85 27.75 0.47
CA LEU A 22 17.11 27.03 0.29
C LEU A 22 17.98 27.80 -0.72
N THR A 23 19.29 27.81 -0.50
CA THR A 23 20.23 28.41 -1.44
C THR A 23 20.29 27.56 -2.71
N ALA A 24 20.47 28.19 -3.88
CA ALA A 24 20.53 27.51 -5.17
C ALA A 24 21.59 26.38 -5.22
N SER A 25 22.64 26.49 -4.40
CA SER A 25 23.67 25.47 -4.21
C SER A 25 23.13 24.19 -3.53
N LYS A 26 22.29 24.31 -2.49
CA LYS A 26 21.70 23.15 -1.83
C LYS A 26 20.62 22.48 -2.68
N GLU A 27 19.87 23.24 -3.46
CA GLU A 27 18.91 22.65 -4.43
C GLU A 27 19.61 21.87 -5.55
N ALA A 28 20.79 22.33 -5.99
CA ALA A 28 21.58 21.65 -7.01
C ALA A 28 22.21 20.34 -6.48
N GLU A 29 22.67 20.35 -5.23
CA GLU A 29 23.24 19.19 -4.53
C GLU A 29 22.18 18.09 -4.33
N VAL A 30 21.01 18.43 -3.81
CA VAL A 30 19.88 17.49 -3.66
C VAL A 30 19.43 16.92 -5.01
N LYS A 31 19.38 17.74 -6.07
CA LYS A 31 19.07 17.27 -7.44
C LYS A 31 20.14 16.33 -8.00
N SER A 32 21.40 16.50 -7.60
CA SER A 32 22.53 15.66 -8.01
C SER A 32 22.46 14.29 -7.31
N GLU A 33 22.25 14.28 -6.01
CA GLU A 33 22.09 13.05 -5.21
C GLU A 33 20.89 12.21 -5.69
N PHE A 34 19.76 12.86 -5.99
CA PHE A 34 18.59 12.20 -6.60
C PHE A 34 18.90 11.56 -7.96
N ARG A 35 19.76 12.18 -8.79
CA ARG A 35 20.12 11.66 -10.12
C ARG A 35 21.07 10.46 -10.04
N GLU A 36 21.99 10.46 -9.10
CA GLU A 36 22.93 9.36 -8.91
C GLU A 36 22.24 8.09 -8.37
N VAL A 37 21.27 8.24 -7.47
CA VAL A 37 20.40 7.12 -7.02
C VAL A 37 19.62 6.50 -8.20
N PHE A 38 19.16 7.32 -9.15
CA PHE A 38 18.44 6.84 -10.34
C PHE A 38 19.32 6.16 -11.38
N LYS A 39 20.60 6.53 -11.51
CA LYS A 39 21.50 5.99 -12.55
C LYS A 39 22.11 4.62 -12.20
N ALA A 40 22.08 4.20 -10.95
CA ALA A 40 22.70 2.95 -10.50
C ALA A 40 21.87 1.67 -10.85
N GLN A 41 20.62 1.79 -11.33
CA GLN A 41 19.79 0.64 -11.72
C GLN A 41 19.93 0.30 -13.20
N LYS A 42 21.02 -0.38 -13.58
CA LYS A 42 21.21 -0.94 -14.92
C LYS A 42 20.50 -2.31 -15.04
N SER A 43 19.83 -2.51 -16.16
CA SER A 43 18.86 -3.57 -16.50
C SER A 43 19.22 -5.03 -16.15
N ALA A 44 18.35 -5.70 -15.40
CA ALA A 44 18.20 -7.15 -15.40
C ALA A 44 16.76 -7.51 -15.77
N VAL A 45 16.59 -8.27 -16.87
CA VAL A 45 15.31 -8.89 -17.24
C VAL A 45 15.27 -10.24 -16.52
N LYS A 46 14.25 -10.47 -15.69
CA LYS A 46 14.02 -11.79 -15.08
C LYS A 46 12.83 -12.41 -15.81
N LYS A 47 13.06 -13.54 -16.49
CA LYS A 47 11.98 -14.40 -16.97
C LYS A 47 11.46 -15.19 -15.79
N VAL A 48 10.15 -15.18 -15.57
CA VAL A 48 9.50 -16.04 -14.61
C VAL A 48 8.33 -16.70 -15.30
N GLU A 49 8.34 -18.03 -15.31
CA GLU A 49 7.23 -18.84 -15.82
C GLU A 49 6.14 -18.86 -14.75
N SER A 50 4.93 -18.45 -15.08
CA SER A 50 3.78 -18.68 -14.21
C SER A 50 3.39 -20.15 -14.22
N LYS A 51 2.80 -20.64 -13.13
CA LYS A 51 2.35 -22.03 -12.99
C LYS A 51 1.27 -22.44 -13.99
N ASP A 52 0.65 -21.47 -14.67
CA ASP A 52 -0.46 -21.69 -15.60
C ASP A 52 -0.05 -21.55 -17.08
N GLY A 53 1.25 -21.57 -17.38
CA GLY A 53 1.79 -21.61 -18.75
C GLY A 53 1.97 -20.24 -19.40
N ASP A 54 1.59 -19.15 -18.71
CA ASP A 54 1.85 -17.79 -19.17
C ASP A 54 3.25 -17.34 -18.71
N THR A 55 4.13 -16.99 -19.65
CA THR A 55 5.45 -16.45 -19.30
C THR A 55 5.34 -14.95 -19.10
N LEU A 56 5.51 -14.48 -17.85
CA LEU A 56 5.65 -13.07 -17.56
C LEU A 56 7.11 -12.68 -17.90
N THR A 57 7.29 -11.86 -18.94
CA THR A 57 8.59 -11.25 -19.22
C THR A 57 8.43 -9.75 -19.03
N ILE A 58 8.75 -9.28 -17.82
CA ILE A 58 8.70 -7.86 -17.48
C ILE A 58 10.08 -7.37 -17.08
N SER A 59 10.43 -6.20 -17.60
CA SER A 59 11.71 -5.56 -17.29
C SER A 59 11.67 -5.03 -15.85
N GLN A 60 12.60 -5.46 -14.98
CA GLN A 60 12.53 -5.12 -13.56
C GLN A 60 13.11 -3.73 -13.21
N ASN A 61 13.97 -3.18 -14.07
CA ASN A 61 14.66 -1.90 -13.86
C ASN A 61 14.17 -0.79 -14.80
N VAL A 62 12.86 -0.78 -15.08
CA VAL A 62 12.19 0.23 -15.92
C VAL A 62 11.21 1.03 -15.06
N THR A 63 10.82 2.21 -15.56
CA THR A 63 9.89 3.10 -14.85
C THR A 63 8.54 2.42 -14.57
N ILE A 64 7.80 2.89 -13.57
CA ILE A 64 6.43 2.42 -13.27
C ILE A 64 5.57 2.41 -14.55
N ALA A 65 5.65 3.49 -15.35
CA ALA A 65 4.91 3.61 -16.60
C ALA A 65 5.25 2.51 -17.63
N GLN A 66 6.52 2.12 -17.73
CA GLN A 66 6.94 1.05 -18.64
C GLN A 66 6.45 -0.32 -18.15
N LYS A 67 6.61 -0.62 -16.86
CA LYS A 67 6.07 -1.86 -16.25
C LYS A 67 4.55 -1.97 -16.46
N MET A 68 3.83 -0.86 -16.27
CA MET A 68 2.39 -0.79 -16.50
C MET A 68 2.00 -0.99 -17.98
N ASN A 69 2.80 -0.47 -18.92
CA ASN A 69 2.58 -0.71 -20.35
C ASN A 69 2.75 -2.20 -20.70
N GLU A 70 3.81 -2.83 -20.20
CA GLU A 70 4.05 -4.27 -20.41
C GLU A 70 2.90 -5.12 -19.82
N LEU A 71 2.42 -4.79 -18.60
CA LEU A 71 1.26 -5.46 -18.01
C LEU A 71 -0.01 -5.29 -18.84
N ARG A 72 -0.25 -4.07 -19.35
CA ARG A 72 -1.41 -3.79 -20.21
C ARG A 72 -1.37 -4.62 -21.50
N GLU A 73 -0.21 -4.68 -22.17
CA GLU A 73 -0.05 -5.50 -23.38
C GLU A 73 -0.30 -6.98 -23.10
N ILE A 74 0.13 -7.48 -21.93
CA ILE A 74 -0.18 -8.84 -21.48
C ILE A 74 -1.68 -9.02 -21.24
N HIS A 75 -2.36 -8.07 -20.59
CA HIS A 75 -3.80 -8.11 -20.38
C HIS A 75 -4.57 -8.14 -21.71
N GLU A 76 -4.23 -7.27 -22.66
CA GLU A 76 -4.90 -7.14 -23.96
C GLU A 76 -4.80 -8.40 -24.83
N ARG A 77 -3.71 -9.17 -24.70
CA ARG A 77 -3.53 -10.45 -25.40
C ARG A 77 -4.01 -11.68 -24.62
N THR A 78 -4.44 -11.51 -23.37
CA THR A 78 -4.89 -12.64 -22.53
C THR A 78 -6.28 -13.08 -22.96
N ASP A 79 -6.44 -14.35 -23.32
CA ASP A 79 -7.77 -14.94 -23.50
C ASP A 79 -8.35 -15.34 -22.14
N TYR A 80 -9.36 -14.58 -21.70
CA TYR A 80 -10.10 -14.85 -20.46
C TYR A 80 -11.29 -15.81 -20.66
N SER A 81 -11.51 -16.29 -21.90
CA SER A 81 -12.60 -17.21 -22.21
C SER A 81 -12.42 -18.52 -21.44
N GLY A 82 -13.52 -19.07 -20.91
CA GLY A 82 -13.50 -20.28 -20.09
C GLY A 82 -13.02 -20.11 -18.64
N MET A 83 -12.41 -18.98 -18.27
CA MET A 83 -12.01 -18.71 -16.88
C MET A 83 -13.19 -18.23 -16.02
N THR A 84 -13.23 -18.68 -14.77
CA THR A 84 -14.09 -18.17 -13.70
C THR A 84 -13.62 -16.81 -13.19
N ASP A 85 -14.50 -16.06 -12.53
CA ASP A 85 -14.15 -14.75 -11.94
C ASP A 85 -12.97 -14.86 -10.95
N VAL A 86 -12.89 -15.96 -10.18
CA VAL A 86 -11.79 -16.23 -9.24
C VAL A 86 -10.47 -16.41 -9.98
N GLU A 87 -10.47 -17.18 -11.07
CA GLU A 87 -9.28 -17.41 -11.89
C GLU A 87 -8.81 -16.11 -12.57
N ARG A 88 -9.74 -15.32 -13.12
CA ARG A 88 -9.42 -14.03 -13.73
C ARG A 88 -8.82 -13.06 -12.72
N TYR A 89 -9.43 -12.97 -11.53
CA TYR A 89 -8.94 -12.11 -10.46
C TYR A 89 -7.55 -12.54 -9.99
N ARG A 90 -7.36 -13.85 -9.76
CA ARG A 90 -6.08 -14.40 -9.33
C ARG A 90 -4.99 -14.12 -10.37
N LEU A 91 -5.26 -14.42 -11.64
CA LEU A 91 -4.32 -14.21 -12.74
C LEU A 91 -3.88 -12.74 -12.84
N ILE A 92 -4.83 -11.80 -12.83
CA ILE A 92 -4.52 -10.37 -12.91
C ILE A 92 -3.74 -9.94 -11.67
N THR A 93 -4.24 -10.24 -10.47
CA THR A 93 -3.60 -9.77 -9.22
C THR A 93 -2.23 -10.38 -8.98
N ASP A 94 -1.99 -11.64 -9.36
CA ASP A 94 -0.68 -12.29 -9.22
C ASP A 94 0.35 -11.66 -10.17
N ARG A 95 -0.03 -11.31 -11.41
CA ARG A 95 0.85 -10.58 -12.35
C ARG A 95 1.27 -9.23 -11.77
N TYR A 96 0.34 -8.50 -11.17
CA TYR A 96 0.67 -7.23 -10.52
C TYR A 96 1.51 -7.41 -9.25
N GLU A 97 1.21 -8.41 -8.42
CA GLU A 97 1.99 -8.70 -7.21
C GLU A 97 3.43 -9.10 -7.54
N GLU A 98 3.67 -9.76 -8.67
CA GLU A 98 5.02 -10.08 -9.13
C GLU A 98 5.84 -8.84 -9.51
N VAL A 99 5.19 -7.84 -10.11
CA VAL A 99 5.84 -6.62 -10.61
C VAL A 99 5.91 -5.51 -9.55
N PHE A 100 4.86 -5.42 -8.73
CA PHE A 100 4.64 -4.44 -7.69
C PHE A 100 4.21 -5.14 -6.40
N PRO A 101 5.14 -5.86 -5.74
CA PRO A 101 4.82 -6.61 -4.53
C PRO A 101 4.25 -5.71 -3.43
N CYS A 102 3.32 -6.26 -2.66
CA CYS A 102 2.62 -5.56 -1.58
C CYS A 102 1.88 -4.31 -2.05
N MET A 103 1.18 -4.39 -3.18
CA MET A 103 0.53 -3.25 -3.83
C MET A 103 -0.43 -2.48 -2.89
N GLY A 104 -1.17 -3.19 -2.05
CA GLY A 104 -2.01 -2.56 -1.04
C GLY A 104 -1.21 -1.75 -0.03
N GLY A 105 -0.18 -2.33 0.56
CA GLY A 105 0.71 -1.62 1.47
C GLY A 105 1.44 -0.43 0.84
N LYS A 106 1.77 -0.53 -0.45
CA LYS A 106 2.36 0.57 -1.24
C LYS A 106 1.38 1.74 -1.40
N LEU A 107 0.07 1.47 -1.52
CA LEU A 107 -0.95 2.52 -1.56
C LEU A 107 -1.12 3.19 -0.20
N GLU A 108 -1.09 2.43 0.90
CA GLU A 108 -1.23 2.98 2.26
C GLU A 108 -0.05 3.86 2.66
N THR A 109 1.13 3.62 2.10
CA THR A 109 2.37 4.30 2.49
C THR A 109 2.85 5.33 1.47
N ASN A 110 2.46 5.18 0.20
CA ASN A 110 2.98 5.97 -0.92
C ASN A 110 1.92 6.18 -2.01
N TYR A 111 0.70 6.55 -1.60
CA TYR A 111 -0.50 6.63 -2.45
C TYR A 111 -0.26 7.31 -3.80
N ASP A 112 0.26 8.53 -3.83
CA ASP A 112 0.41 9.31 -5.07
C ASP A 112 1.33 8.66 -6.11
N LYS A 113 2.35 7.91 -5.65
CA LYS A 113 3.29 7.20 -6.52
C LYS A 113 2.61 6.03 -7.23
N TYR A 114 1.70 5.36 -6.52
CA TYR A 114 1.17 4.06 -6.90
C TYR A 114 -0.29 4.05 -7.32
N LYS A 115 -1.01 5.16 -7.11
CA LYS A 115 -2.38 5.37 -7.57
C LYS A 115 -2.58 4.98 -9.05
N PRO A 116 -1.70 5.36 -10.01
CA PRO A 116 -1.89 4.96 -11.41
C PRO A 116 -1.87 3.44 -11.60
N VAL A 117 -1.06 2.71 -10.82
CA VAL A 117 -1.01 1.24 -10.86
C VAL A 117 -2.35 0.66 -10.39
N ALA A 118 -2.87 1.16 -9.28
CA ALA A 118 -4.16 0.73 -8.73
C ALA A 118 -5.33 1.00 -9.69
N GLU A 119 -5.35 2.18 -10.32
CA GLU A 119 -6.36 2.52 -11.32
C GLU A 119 -6.32 1.57 -12.53
N GLN A 120 -5.12 1.16 -12.97
CA GLN A 120 -5.00 0.19 -14.05
C GLN A 120 -5.47 -1.21 -13.61
N ILE A 121 -5.10 -1.68 -12.41
CA ILE A 121 -5.58 -2.96 -11.86
C ILE A 121 -7.11 -3.01 -11.88
N VAL A 122 -7.77 -1.99 -11.34
CA VAL A 122 -9.23 -1.93 -11.27
C VAL A 122 -9.84 -1.94 -12.67
N LYS A 123 -9.27 -1.17 -13.61
CA LYS A 123 -9.74 -1.14 -15.00
C LYS A 123 -9.62 -2.50 -15.67
N GLU A 124 -8.49 -3.19 -15.53
CA GLU A 124 -8.27 -4.51 -16.13
C GLU A 124 -9.17 -5.58 -15.49
N LEU A 125 -9.41 -5.49 -14.18
CA LEU A 125 -10.38 -6.34 -13.49
C LEU A 125 -11.81 -6.08 -13.99
N ASP A 126 -12.22 -4.83 -14.20
CA ASP A 126 -13.53 -4.49 -14.78
C ASP A 126 -13.71 -5.00 -16.21
N GLN A 127 -12.63 -5.00 -16.99
CA GLN A 127 -12.62 -5.53 -18.35
C GLN A 127 -12.74 -7.06 -18.36
N ALA A 128 -12.09 -7.75 -17.43
CA ALA A 128 -12.08 -9.21 -17.36
C ALA A 128 -13.27 -9.80 -16.59
N ILE A 129 -13.81 -9.09 -15.61
CA ILE A 129 -14.82 -9.59 -14.67
C ILE A 129 -16.06 -8.68 -14.75
N PRO A 130 -17.11 -9.11 -15.46
CA PRO A 130 -18.36 -8.35 -15.54
C PRO A 130 -18.90 -8.04 -14.14
N GLY A 131 -19.12 -6.76 -13.86
CA GLY A 131 -19.68 -6.35 -12.59
C GLY A 131 -18.66 -6.12 -11.46
N TYR A 132 -17.35 -6.16 -11.72
CA TYR A 132 -16.33 -6.11 -10.67
C TYR A 132 -16.42 -4.85 -9.79
N SER A 133 -16.42 -3.65 -10.38
CA SER A 133 -16.52 -2.39 -9.63
C SER A 133 -17.92 -2.07 -9.08
N TYR A 134 -18.93 -2.93 -9.30
CA TYR A 134 -20.25 -2.70 -8.72
C TYR A 134 -20.22 -3.11 -7.25
N LEU A 135 -20.48 -2.13 -6.38
CA LEU A 135 -20.37 -2.24 -4.92
C LEU A 135 -20.96 -3.54 -4.35
N SER A 136 -22.08 -4.02 -4.88
CA SER A 136 -22.78 -5.21 -4.38
C SER A 136 -22.10 -6.55 -4.67
N LYS A 137 -21.16 -6.63 -5.63
CA LYS A 137 -20.54 -7.92 -6.00
C LYS A 137 -19.45 -8.33 -5.01
N TYR A 138 -18.80 -7.34 -4.41
CA TYR A 138 -17.65 -7.49 -3.52
C TYR A 138 -17.69 -6.48 -2.37
N ASP A 139 -18.83 -6.37 -1.68
CA ASP A 139 -18.96 -5.63 -0.42
C ASP A 139 -18.99 -6.56 0.81
N GLY A 140 -18.45 -6.05 1.93
CA GLY A 140 -18.53 -6.71 3.23
C GLY A 140 -18.16 -8.21 3.19
N GLU A 141 -19.08 -9.05 3.67
CA GLU A 141 -18.91 -10.51 3.73
C GLU A 141 -18.70 -11.15 2.35
N ASN A 142 -19.30 -10.60 1.29
CA ASN A 142 -19.11 -11.11 -0.07
C ASN A 142 -17.65 -10.95 -0.53
N TYR A 143 -17.01 -9.84 -0.16
CA TYR A 143 -15.59 -9.63 -0.45
C TYR A 143 -14.70 -10.58 0.36
N THR A 144 -15.02 -10.77 1.65
CA THR A 144 -14.24 -11.65 2.53
C THR A 144 -14.25 -13.10 2.04
N GLU A 145 -15.42 -13.65 1.73
CA GLU A 145 -15.52 -15.04 1.25
C GLU A 145 -14.91 -15.21 -0.14
N PHE A 146 -15.04 -14.20 -1.01
CA PHE A 146 -14.33 -14.17 -2.28
C PHE A 146 -12.81 -14.18 -2.08
N LEU A 147 -12.27 -13.33 -1.21
CA LEU A 147 -10.83 -13.24 -0.98
C LEU A 147 -10.28 -14.54 -0.38
N LYS A 148 -10.99 -15.13 0.60
CA LYS A 148 -10.64 -16.47 1.11
C LYS A 148 -10.60 -17.50 -0.01
N THR A 149 -11.54 -17.44 -0.94
CA THR A 149 -11.59 -18.35 -2.10
C THR A 149 -10.43 -18.14 -3.05
N VAL A 150 -10.11 -16.89 -3.36
CA VAL A 150 -8.95 -16.53 -4.19
C VAL A 150 -7.65 -17.02 -3.55
N ARG A 151 -7.53 -17.00 -2.22
CA ARG A 151 -6.33 -17.44 -1.50
C ARG A 151 -6.28 -18.93 -1.17
N GLY A 152 -7.40 -19.64 -1.25
CA GLY A 152 -7.50 -21.03 -0.78
C GLY A 152 -7.50 -21.13 0.75
N TYR A 153 -8.06 -20.12 1.43
CA TYR A 153 -8.06 -19.98 2.89
C TYR A 153 -9.41 -20.34 3.52
N GLN A 154 -10.27 -21.05 2.80
CA GLN A 154 -11.56 -21.49 3.35
C GLN A 154 -11.35 -22.45 4.52
N GLY A 155 -12.09 -22.23 5.60
CA GLY A 155 -12.06 -23.07 6.80
C GLY A 155 -10.91 -22.81 7.78
N LEU A 156 -10.01 -21.87 7.50
CA LEU A 156 -8.94 -21.48 8.42
C LEU A 156 -9.47 -20.65 9.59
N SER A 157 -8.86 -20.81 10.77
CA SER A 157 -9.10 -19.96 11.94
C SER A 157 -8.53 -18.56 11.75
N LYS A 158 -8.89 -17.61 12.63
CA LYS A 158 -8.34 -16.25 12.59
C LYS A 158 -6.81 -16.25 12.76
N GLU A 159 -6.30 -17.07 13.66
CA GLU A 159 -4.87 -17.22 13.95
C GLU A 159 -4.14 -17.79 12.74
N GLU A 160 -4.67 -18.86 12.12
CA GLU A 160 -4.11 -19.44 10.90
C GLU A 160 -4.10 -18.44 9.72
N LEU A 161 -5.14 -17.60 9.62
CA LEU A 161 -5.18 -16.52 8.64
C LEU A 161 -4.10 -15.47 8.90
N ILE A 162 -3.84 -15.11 10.16
CA ILE A 162 -2.78 -14.17 10.53
C ILE A 162 -1.42 -14.75 10.15
N GLU A 163 -1.13 -15.99 10.54
CA GLU A 163 0.14 -16.67 10.25
C GLU A 163 0.40 -16.76 8.75
N LYS A 164 -0.57 -17.27 7.97
CA LYS A 164 -0.41 -17.40 6.50
C LYS A 164 -0.26 -16.05 5.81
N THR A 165 -0.95 -15.03 6.29
CA THR A 165 -0.83 -13.67 5.73
C THR A 165 0.56 -13.11 6.02
N ASN A 166 1.07 -13.32 7.24
CA ASN A 166 2.40 -12.89 7.62
C ASN A 166 3.47 -13.59 6.78
N GLU A 167 3.41 -14.92 6.62
CA GLU A 167 4.32 -15.70 5.77
C GLU A 167 4.32 -15.25 4.30
N ARG A 168 3.15 -14.87 3.76
CA ARG A 168 3.01 -14.45 2.37
C ARG A 168 3.75 -13.14 2.08
N TYR A 169 3.70 -12.20 3.01
CA TYR A 169 4.11 -10.81 2.75
C TYR A 169 5.35 -10.36 3.53
N LEU A 170 5.58 -10.85 4.75
CA LEU A 170 6.71 -10.43 5.56
C LEU A 170 8.00 -11.10 5.06
N LYS A 171 8.84 -10.33 4.37
CA LYS A 171 10.10 -10.82 3.79
C LYS A 171 11.29 -10.06 4.33
N GLU A 172 11.27 -8.74 4.19
CA GLU A 172 12.39 -7.87 4.56
C GLU A 172 12.10 -6.97 5.76
N GLY A 173 10.86 -7.04 6.27
CA GLY A 173 10.41 -6.28 7.44
C GLY A 173 10.08 -4.82 7.13
N SER A 174 9.80 -4.48 5.86
CA SER A 174 9.46 -3.10 5.48
C SER A 174 8.09 -2.68 6.02
N LEU A 175 7.87 -1.36 6.15
CA LEU A 175 6.56 -0.80 6.49
C LEU A 175 5.51 -1.20 5.44
N THR A 176 5.89 -1.19 4.17
CA THR A 176 5.02 -1.58 3.05
C THR A 176 4.47 -3.00 3.23
N GLU A 177 5.31 -3.95 3.62
CA GLU A 177 4.88 -5.34 3.88
C GLU A 177 3.89 -5.41 5.05
N LYS A 178 4.16 -4.68 6.14
CA LYS A 178 3.28 -4.64 7.32
C LYS A 178 1.93 -4.00 7.03
N ALA A 179 1.93 -2.91 6.26
CA ALA A 179 0.70 -2.28 5.80
C ALA A 179 -0.10 -3.21 4.87
N GLN A 180 0.57 -3.99 4.01
CA GLN A 180 -0.07 -5.01 3.19
C GLN A 180 -0.71 -6.13 4.03
N ILE A 181 -0.01 -6.59 5.08
CA ILE A 181 -0.55 -7.59 6.01
C ILE A 181 -1.84 -7.06 6.66
N MET A 182 -1.81 -5.86 7.24
CA MET A 182 -3.00 -5.28 7.87
C MET A 182 -4.17 -5.12 6.90
N ARG A 183 -3.90 -4.74 5.65
CA ARG A 183 -4.94 -4.66 4.60
C ARG A 183 -5.52 -6.03 4.25
N GLU A 184 -4.67 -7.06 4.11
CA GLU A 184 -5.14 -8.41 3.79
C GLU A 184 -5.95 -8.99 4.96
N LEU A 185 -5.54 -8.76 6.22
CA LEU A 185 -6.30 -9.17 7.40
C LEU A 185 -7.68 -8.53 7.47
N TRP A 186 -7.78 -7.25 7.09
CA TRP A 186 -9.07 -6.57 6.96
C TRP A 186 -9.93 -7.21 5.85
N GLY A 187 -9.36 -7.43 4.67
CA GLY A 187 -10.06 -8.10 3.56
C GLY A 187 -10.54 -9.51 3.90
N LEU A 188 -9.76 -10.27 4.68
CA LEU A 188 -10.07 -11.61 5.15
C LEU A 188 -11.07 -11.64 6.32
N GLY A 189 -11.49 -10.47 6.82
CA GLY A 189 -12.43 -10.34 7.95
C GLY A 189 -11.82 -10.75 9.30
N VAL A 190 -10.49 -10.78 9.41
CA VAL A 190 -9.79 -11.06 10.68
C VAL A 190 -9.91 -9.87 11.61
N ILE A 191 -9.69 -8.67 11.06
CA ILE A 191 -9.88 -7.38 11.74
C ILE A 191 -11.02 -6.60 11.07
N ASP A 192 -11.72 -5.79 11.85
CA ASP A 192 -12.80 -4.95 11.32
C ASP A 192 -12.26 -3.66 10.65
N GLY A 193 -13.17 -2.93 9.99
CA GLY A 193 -12.82 -1.68 9.33
C GLY A 193 -12.40 -0.56 10.29
N GLU A 194 -12.83 -0.60 11.55
CA GLU A 194 -12.43 0.39 12.56
C GLU A 194 -10.98 0.16 12.99
N THR A 195 -10.60 -1.09 13.28
CA THR A 195 -9.23 -1.51 13.57
C THR A 195 -8.30 -1.18 12.40
N TYR A 196 -8.72 -1.46 11.17
CA TYR A 196 -7.94 -1.08 9.99
C TYR A 196 -7.83 0.44 9.82
N GLY A 197 -8.92 1.18 10.06
CA GLY A 197 -8.95 2.65 10.02
C GLY A 197 -8.02 3.31 11.05
N ILE A 198 -7.98 2.79 12.28
CA ILE A 198 -7.07 3.26 13.33
C ILE A 198 -5.61 2.98 12.95
N PHE A 199 -5.32 1.78 12.41
CA PHE A 199 -3.99 1.44 11.94
C PHE A 199 -3.52 2.39 10.82
N THR A 200 -4.33 2.59 9.78
CA THR A 200 -3.98 3.49 8.66
C THR A 200 -3.83 4.94 9.12
N ALA A 201 -4.67 5.42 10.05
CA ALA A 201 -4.50 6.74 10.66
C ALA A 201 -3.16 6.86 11.40
N SER A 202 -2.69 5.80 12.07
CA SER A 202 -1.39 5.78 12.74
C SER A 202 -0.21 5.95 11.77
N LEU A 203 -0.34 5.48 10.52
CA LEU A 203 0.70 5.62 9.50
C LEU A 203 0.97 7.08 9.15
N GLY A 204 -0.06 7.94 9.16
CA GLY A 204 0.11 9.37 8.93
C GLY A 204 0.94 10.05 10.03
N TYR A 205 0.90 9.56 11.27
CA TYR A 205 1.80 10.07 12.32
C TYR A 205 3.23 9.64 12.09
N LEU A 206 3.44 8.37 11.71
CA LEU A 206 4.77 7.84 11.37
C LEU A 206 5.37 8.58 10.18
N GLU A 207 4.57 8.87 9.15
CA GLU A 207 4.96 9.64 7.97
C GLU A 207 5.51 11.02 8.35
N ARG A 208 4.79 11.76 9.19
CA ARG A 208 5.23 13.06 9.70
C ARG A 208 6.52 12.97 10.50
N GLN A 209 6.65 11.95 11.35
CA GLN A 209 7.85 11.73 12.16
C GLN A 209 9.06 11.44 11.28
N GLU A 210 8.92 10.56 10.29
CA GLU A 210 10.01 10.17 9.41
C GLU A 210 10.43 11.33 8.50
N TYR A 211 9.49 12.15 8.03
CA TYR A 211 9.83 13.36 7.29
C TYR A 211 10.66 14.34 8.14
N ARG A 212 10.21 14.62 9.37
CA ARG A 212 10.91 15.53 10.28
C ARG A 212 12.32 15.06 10.57
N LYS A 213 12.49 13.75 10.79
CA LYS A 213 13.79 13.10 11.01
C LYS A 213 14.68 13.18 9.77
N THR A 214 14.14 12.85 8.59
CA THR A 214 14.89 12.84 7.32
C THR A 214 15.45 14.22 6.96
N PHE A 215 14.64 15.28 7.14
CA PHE A 215 15.02 16.63 6.75
C PHE A 215 15.45 17.53 7.91
N ASN A 216 15.53 16.98 9.12
CA ASN A 216 15.85 17.69 10.36
C ASN A 216 15.02 18.98 10.53
N VAL A 217 13.70 18.86 10.37
CA VAL A 217 12.75 19.97 10.50
C VAL A 217 11.85 19.78 11.72
N PHE A 218 11.68 20.84 12.50
CA PHE A 218 10.79 20.80 13.66
C PHE A 218 9.32 21.04 13.27
N ASN A 219 9.09 22.03 12.40
CA ASN A 219 7.78 22.35 11.86
C ASN A 219 7.60 21.67 10.51
N LEU A 220 6.42 21.09 10.32
CA LEU A 220 6.01 20.49 9.05
C LEU A 220 4.89 21.35 8.45
N ASP A 221 5.11 21.79 7.21
CA ASP A 221 4.04 22.28 6.34
C ASP A 221 3.69 21.16 5.35
N GLU A 222 2.60 20.45 5.62
CA GLU A 222 2.08 19.37 4.76
C GLU A 222 1.62 19.88 3.39
N GLN A 223 1.37 21.19 3.26
CA GLN A 223 1.00 21.82 2.00
C GLN A 223 2.23 22.22 1.17
N SER A 224 3.43 22.15 1.74
CA SER A 224 4.65 22.48 1.03
C SER A 224 4.92 21.53 -0.13
N ASP A 225 5.39 22.08 -1.25
CA ASP A 225 5.80 21.28 -2.41
C ASP A 225 6.90 20.29 -2.04
N HIS A 226 7.73 20.61 -1.05
CA HIS A 226 8.79 19.72 -0.58
C HIS A 226 8.22 18.45 0.06
N TYR A 227 7.28 18.57 0.99
CA TYR A 227 6.62 17.43 1.62
C TYR A 227 5.88 16.57 0.60
N ARG A 228 5.06 17.20 -0.24
CA ARG A 228 4.29 16.51 -1.28
C ARG A 228 5.18 15.79 -2.28
N ASN A 229 6.29 16.41 -2.70
CA ASN A 229 7.24 15.76 -3.61
C ASN A 229 7.97 14.61 -2.93
N TRP A 230 8.31 14.71 -1.65
CA TRP A 230 8.92 13.60 -0.92
C TRP A 230 8.00 12.37 -0.87
N ILE A 231 6.73 12.55 -0.48
CA ILE A 231 5.73 11.47 -0.49
C ILE A 231 5.52 10.91 -1.88
N LYS A 232 5.30 11.78 -2.88
CA LYS A 232 5.06 11.38 -4.28
C LYS A 232 6.22 10.55 -4.86
N ASN A 233 7.44 10.73 -4.38
CA ASN A 233 8.60 9.97 -4.85
C ASN A 233 8.87 8.69 -4.05
N GLY A 234 8.04 8.36 -3.06
CA GLY A 234 8.16 7.13 -2.29
C GLY A 234 8.84 7.31 -0.93
N GLY A 235 8.59 8.43 -0.25
CA GLY A 235 9.27 8.80 1.00
C GLY A 235 9.24 7.73 2.10
N MET A 236 8.21 6.89 2.09
CA MET A 236 8.03 5.81 3.08
C MET A 236 8.36 4.42 2.53
N GLU A 237 8.68 4.29 1.24
CA GLU A 237 8.74 3.00 0.53
C GLU A 237 9.77 2.03 1.15
N ASN A 238 10.91 2.56 1.59
CA ASN A 238 12.03 1.78 2.13
C ASN A 238 12.11 1.83 3.66
N LEU A 239 11.12 2.41 4.33
CA LEU A 239 11.14 2.49 5.79
C LEU A 239 11.05 1.09 6.38
N LYS A 240 12.04 0.73 7.22
CA LYS A 240 12.02 -0.48 8.03
C LYS A 240 11.56 -0.10 9.43
N VAL A 241 10.51 -0.77 9.87
CA VAL A 241 9.89 -0.57 11.18
C VAL A 241 9.38 -1.92 11.66
N ASP A 242 9.63 -2.27 12.91
CA ASP A 242 9.12 -3.52 13.47
C ASP A 242 7.67 -3.36 14.00
N TRP A 243 7.05 -4.47 14.41
CA TRP A 243 5.67 -4.45 14.91
C TRP A 243 5.54 -3.73 16.26
N GLU A 244 6.56 -3.74 17.10
CA GLU A 244 6.56 -3.05 18.39
C GLU A 244 6.70 -1.53 18.21
N GLU A 245 7.53 -1.10 17.27
CA GLU A 245 7.65 0.30 16.87
C GLU A 245 6.33 0.82 16.27
N LEU A 246 5.65 0.01 15.45
CA LEU A 246 4.31 0.37 14.93
C LEU A 246 3.27 0.45 16.05
N LYS A 247 3.26 -0.53 16.97
CA LYS A 247 2.40 -0.54 18.14
C LYS A 247 2.62 0.71 19.00
N LYS A 248 3.88 1.05 19.25
CA LYS A 248 4.28 2.26 19.98
C LYS A 248 3.81 3.52 19.26
N ASN A 249 4.09 3.66 17.96
CA ASN A 249 3.62 4.79 17.16
C ASN A 249 2.10 4.95 17.24
N LEU A 250 1.34 3.85 17.18
CA LEU A 250 -0.11 3.87 17.30
C LEU A 250 -0.57 4.39 18.67
N PHE A 251 -0.10 3.77 19.77
CA PHE A 251 -0.58 4.12 21.11
C PHE A 251 -0.03 5.44 21.65
N GLU A 252 1.11 5.93 21.15
CA GLU A 252 1.62 7.26 21.52
C GLU A 252 0.85 8.40 20.84
N ASN A 253 0.26 8.16 19.66
CA ASN A 253 -0.42 9.20 18.88
C ASN A 253 -1.95 9.10 18.92
N ILE A 254 -2.50 7.93 19.27
CA ILE A 254 -3.94 7.68 19.31
C ILE A 254 -4.30 7.06 20.67
N ASP A 255 -5.11 7.76 21.45
CA ASP A 255 -5.66 7.25 22.71
C ASP A 255 -6.81 6.27 22.42
N VAL A 256 -6.46 5.06 21.97
CA VAL A 256 -7.42 4.04 21.52
C VAL A 256 -8.43 3.71 22.61
N LYS A 257 -7.96 3.56 23.86
CA LYS A 257 -8.83 3.25 25.00
C LYS A 257 -9.90 4.32 25.21
N LYS A 258 -9.51 5.59 25.18
CA LYS A 258 -10.44 6.70 25.40
C LYS A 258 -11.41 6.89 24.23
N LEU A 259 -10.94 6.68 23.00
CA LEU A 259 -11.72 6.95 21.79
C LEU A 259 -12.62 5.78 21.38
N TYR A 260 -12.17 4.54 21.59
CA TYR A 260 -12.79 3.32 21.06
C TYR A 260 -13.03 2.23 22.13
N GLY A 261 -12.58 2.44 23.38
CA GLY A 261 -12.81 1.54 24.50
C GLY A 261 -11.67 0.55 24.78
N GLU A 262 -11.76 -0.14 25.92
CA GLU A 262 -10.74 -1.11 26.35
C GLU A 262 -10.68 -2.32 25.43
N GLU A 263 -11.82 -2.82 24.97
CA GLU A 263 -11.89 -3.99 24.07
C GLU A 263 -11.07 -3.77 22.79
N LYS A 264 -11.18 -2.58 22.19
CA LYS A 264 -10.43 -2.23 20.97
C LYS A 264 -8.92 -2.09 21.24
N LYS A 265 -8.54 -1.57 22.41
CA LYS A 265 -7.14 -1.53 22.82
C LYS A 265 -6.57 -2.94 22.99
N GLU A 266 -7.30 -3.85 23.62
CA GLU A 266 -6.86 -5.23 23.81
C GLU A 266 -6.84 -6.03 22.50
N GLU A 267 -7.77 -5.76 21.58
CA GLU A 267 -7.72 -6.30 20.21
C GLU A 267 -6.38 -5.96 19.52
N PHE A 268 -5.96 -4.69 19.58
CA PHE A 268 -4.67 -4.28 19.05
C PHE A 268 -3.50 -4.95 19.77
N ASN A 269 -3.52 -5.03 21.10
CA ASN A 269 -2.46 -5.69 21.86
C ASN A 269 -2.26 -7.13 21.39
N ASN A 270 -3.35 -7.90 21.31
CA ASN A 270 -3.33 -9.29 20.87
C ASN A 270 -2.86 -9.41 19.42
N LEU A 271 -3.35 -8.55 18.53
CA LEU A 271 -2.96 -8.56 17.13
C LEU A 271 -1.45 -8.30 16.94
N PHE A 272 -0.90 -7.28 17.61
CA PHE A 272 0.53 -6.97 17.54
C PHE A 272 1.40 -8.03 18.23
N GLU A 273 0.89 -8.72 19.26
CA GLU A 273 1.59 -9.82 19.92
C GLU A 273 1.76 -11.01 18.95
N ILE A 274 0.66 -11.44 18.32
CA ILE A 274 0.66 -12.53 17.31
C ILE A 274 1.57 -12.15 16.13
N LEU A 275 1.41 -10.94 15.58
CA LEU A 275 2.22 -10.48 14.44
C LEU A 275 3.71 -10.31 14.80
N GLY A 276 4.00 -9.97 16.05
CA GLY A 276 5.34 -9.86 16.61
C GLY A 276 6.01 -11.21 16.93
N GLY A 277 5.28 -12.33 16.82
CA GLY A 277 5.78 -13.68 17.10
C GLY A 277 5.98 -13.94 18.60
N LYS A 278 5.15 -13.36 19.46
CA LYS A 278 5.16 -13.55 20.91
C LYS A 278 4.00 -14.41 21.38
#